data_AF-A0A3M5RGN1-F1
#
_entry.id   AF-A0A3M5RGN1-F1
#
_cell.length_a   1.000
_cell.length_b   1.000
_cell.length_c   1.000
_cell.angle_alpha   90.00
_cell.angle_beta   90.00
_cell.angle_gamma   90.00
#
_symmetry.space_group_name_H-M   'P 1'
#
loop_
_entity.id
_entity.type
_entity.pdbx_description
1 polymer ?
#
loop_
_entity_poly.entity_id
_entity_poly.type
_entity_poly.pdbx_seq_one_letter_code
_entity_poly.pdbx_strand_id
1 'polypeptide(L)'
;MALTAMAAMPVLAAETALSVPSDTKAQYFVLERDTKGNERKITTKRVGPSGTAYSQRLVNCSAGTFKYLGDGETLAEMKASKPGVSMAPLTQGSISFYVAEAACK
;
A
#
# COMPACT_ATOMS: atom_id res chain seq x y z
N MET A 1 -10.41 -44.89 15.64
CA MET A 1 -10.92 -43.63 15.04
C MET A 1 -9.94 -42.53 15.39
N ALA A 2 -9.09 -42.11 14.45
CA ALA A 2 -8.20 -40.97 14.64
C ALA A 2 -8.79 -39.80 13.84
N LEU A 3 -9.27 -38.77 14.55
CA LEU A 3 -9.75 -37.53 13.94
C LEU A 3 -8.53 -36.76 13.41
N THR A 4 -8.39 -36.69 12.09
CA THR A 4 -7.52 -35.73 11.43
C THR A 4 -8.15 -34.36 11.48
N ALA A 5 -7.60 -33.47 12.31
CA ALA A 5 -7.95 -32.05 12.31
C ALA A 5 -7.37 -31.40 11.04
N MET A 6 -8.22 -30.98 10.12
CA MET A 6 -7.85 -30.09 9.02
C MET A 6 -7.67 -28.69 9.58
N ALA A 7 -6.42 -28.27 9.79
CA ALA A 7 -6.11 -26.88 10.05
C ALA A 7 -6.38 -26.06 8.78
N ALA A 8 -7.43 -25.24 8.79
CA ALA A 8 -7.66 -24.24 7.76
C ALA A 8 -6.56 -23.17 7.88
N MET A 9 -5.60 -23.17 6.96
CA MET A 9 -4.64 -22.08 6.87
C MET A 9 -5.40 -20.83 6.38
N PRO A 10 -5.38 -19.71 7.11
CA PRO A 10 -5.97 -18.49 6.60
C PRO A 10 -5.16 -18.10 5.35
N VAL A 11 -5.85 -17.95 4.23
CA VAL A 11 -5.29 -17.28 3.05
C VAL A 11 -5.02 -15.84 3.48
N LEU A 12 -3.78 -15.54 3.89
CA LEU A 12 -3.32 -14.17 3.90
C LEU A 12 -3.37 -13.71 2.44
N ALA A 13 -4.09 -12.62 2.19
CA ALA A 13 -3.96 -11.89 0.93
C ALA A 13 -2.47 -11.74 0.63
N ALA A 14 -2.03 -12.26 -0.53
CA ALA A 14 -0.61 -12.37 -0.85
C ALA A 14 0.01 -10.97 -0.93
N GLU A 15 0.68 -10.56 0.15
CA GLU A 15 1.43 -9.31 0.21
C GLU A 15 2.56 -9.39 -0.83
N THR A 16 2.57 -8.47 -1.79
CA THR A 16 3.63 -8.42 -2.81
C THR A 16 4.72 -7.45 -2.38
N ALA A 17 5.95 -7.91 -2.23
CA ALA A 17 7.07 -7.04 -1.84
C ALA A 17 7.25 -5.87 -2.82
N LEU A 18 7.44 -4.67 -2.28
CA LEU A 18 7.67 -3.43 -3.00
C LEU A 18 9.07 -2.90 -2.66
N SER A 19 9.91 -2.71 -3.67
CA SER A 19 11.21 -2.06 -3.49
C SER A 19 11.03 -0.55 -3.33
N VAL A 20 11.52 0.00 -2.22
CA VAL A 20 11.56 1.44 -1.93
C VAL A 20 12.97 1.82 -1.48
N PRO A 21 13.90 2.05 -2.43
CA PRO A 21 15.31 2.29 -2.10
C PRO A 21 15.59 3.51 -1.21
N SER A 22 14.67 4.49 -1.18
CA SER A 22 14.83 5.70 -0.39
C SER A 22 14.49 5.57 1.10
N ASP A 23 13.89 4.45 1.53
CA ASP A 23 13.68 4.13 2.95
C ASP A 23 14.34 2.80 3.29
N THR A 24 15.66 2.83 3.48
CA THR A 24 16.48 1.64 3.74
C THR A 24 16.20 0.98 5.09
N LYS A 25 15.42 1.62 5.95
CA LYS A 25 15.10 1.12 7.29
C LYS A 25 13.76 0.38 7.32
N ALA A 26 12.98 0.39 6.24
CA ALA A 26 11.67 -0.23 6.21
C ALA A 26 11.47 -1.16 5.01
N GLN A 27 10.56 -2.11 5.19
CA GLN A 27 10.07 -2.98 4.14
C GLN A 27 8.67 -2.53 3.73
N TYR A 28 8.39 -2.62 2.43
CA TYR A 28 7.11 -2.23 1.87
C TYR A 28 6.47 -3.40 1.15
N PHE A 29 5.14 -3.45 1.22
CA PHE A 29 4.34 -4.47 0.59
C PHE A 29 3.08 -3.86 -0.03
N VAL A 30 2.72 -4.31 -1.21
CA VAL A 30 1.42 -4.03 -1.85
C VAL A 30 0.43 -5.08 -1.36
N LEU A 31 -0.68 -4.61 -0.80
CA LEU A 31 -1.78 -5.45 -0.32
C LEU A 31 -2.89 -5.56 -1.36
N GLU A 32 -3.17 -4.44 -2.03
CA GLU A 32 -4.23 -4.33 -3.03
C GLU A 32 -3.86 -3.21 -4.00
N ARG A 33 -4.20 -3.38 -5.27
CA ARG A 33 -4.09 -2.32 -6.28
C ARG A 33 -5.11 -2.49 -7.39
N ASP A 34 -5.56 -1.39 -7.94
CA ASP A 34 -6.29 -1.39 -9.21
C ASP A 34 -5.35 -1.80 -10.36
N THR A 35 -5.86 -2.53 -11.34
CA THR A 35 -5.07 -3.06 -12.48
C THR A 35 -5.36 -2.34 -13.79
N LYS A 36 -6.33 -1.42 -13.80
CA LYS A 36 -6.80 -0.71 -15.00
C LYS A 36 -7.13 0.74 -14.67
N GLY A 37 -7.20 1.55 -15.72
CA GLY A 37 -7.50 2.98 -15.60
C GLY A 37 -6.26 3.83 -15.32
N ASN A 38 -6.45 5.13 -15.52
CA ASN A 38 -5.41 6.13 -15.28
C ASN A 38 -5.30 6.50 -13.79
N GLU A 39 -6.44 6.54 -13.09
CA GLU A 39 -6.46 6.71 -11.65
C GLU A 39 -6.51 5.33 -11.00
N ARG A 40 -5.51 5.00 -10.19
CA ARG A 40 -5.36 3.69 -9.55
C ARG A 40 -5.25 3.85 -8.05
N LYS A 41 -6.04 3.09 -7.31
CA LYS A 41 -5.87 2.93 -5.87
C LYS A 41 -4.78 1.90 -5.62
N ILE A 42 -3.98 2.15 -4.60
CA ILE A 42 -3.01 1.21 -4.08
C ILE A 42 -3.01 1.25 -2.56
N THR A 43 -3.12 0.08 -1.95
CA THR A 43 -3.02 -0.12 -0.51
C THR A 43 -1.67 -0.77 -0.23
N THR A 44 -0.87 -0.12 0.62
CA THR A 44 0.46 -0.60 0.99
C THR A 44 0.60 -0.73 2.50
N LYS A 45 1.46 -1.68 2.91
CA LYS A 45 1.96 -1.85 4.26
C LYS A 45 3.43 -1.50 4.30
N ARG A 46 3.84 -0.76 5.33
CA ARG A 46 5.22 -0.43 5.66
C ARG A 46 5.56 -1.05 7.02
N VAL A 47 6.67 -1.77 7.12
CA VAL A 47 7.18 -2.31 8.39
C VAL A 47 8.57 -1.73 8.62
N GLY A 48 8.76 -0.98 9.69
CA GLY A 48 10.06 -0.39 10.05
C GLY A 48 10.24 -0.25 11.56
N PRO A 49 11.32 0.41 12.02
CA PRO A 49 11.63 0.56 13.44
C PRO A 49 10.55 1.27 14.26
N SER A 50 9.76 2.12 13.60
CA SER A 50 8.63 2.85 14.20
C SER A 50 7.35 2.02 14.27
N GLY A 51 7.38 0.75 13.87
CA GLY A 51 6.21 -0.12 13.80
C GLY A 51 5.69 -0.31 12.38
N THR A 52 4.43 -0.73 12.30
CA THR A 52 3.73 -1.00 11.03
C THR A 52 2.79 0.15 10.70
N ALA A 53 2.77 0.55 9.44
CA ALA A 53 1.84 1.54 8.92
C ALA A 53 1.16 1.03 7.65
N TYR A 54 -0.12 1.32 7.52
CA TYR A 54 -0.94 1.05 6.36
C TYR A 54 -1.32 2.36 5.71
N SER A 55 -1.39 2.38 4.39
CA SER A 55 -1.80 3.56 3.65
C SER A 55 -2.49 3.17 2.36
N GLN A 56 -3.59 3.84 2.04
CA GLN A 56 -4.23 3.78 0.74
C GLN A 56 -3.99 5.10 0.01
N ARG A 57 -3.56 5.02 -1.24
CA ARG A 57 -3.35 6.19 -2.10
C ARG A 57 -4.16 6.06 -3.38
N LEU A 58 -4.64 7.20 -3.90
CA LEU A 58 -5.09 7.34 -5.27
C LEU A 58 -3.94 7.94 -6.07
N VAL A 59 -3.55 7.30 -7.16
CA VAL A 59 -2.46 7.73 -8.05
C VAL A 59 -3.03 8.02 -9.42
N ASN A 60 -2.72 9.17 -10.00
CA ASN A 60 -3.01 9.48 -11.38
C ASN A 60 -1.74 9.25 -12.22
N CYS A 61 -1.72 8.16 -12.99
CA CYS A 61 -0.53 7.67 -13.68
C CYS A 61 -0.07 8.60 -14.80
N SER A 62 -0.99 9.23 -15.52
CA SER A 62 -0.68 10.19 -16.59
C SER A 62 -0.19 11.53 -16.06
N ALA A 63 -0.77 12.02 -14.96
CA ALA A 63 -0.42 13.32 -14.40
C ALA A 63 0.79 13.25 -13.43
N GLY A 64 1.19 12.05 -13.00
CA GLY A 64 2.26 11.88 -12.03
C GLY A 64 1.92 12.51 -10.67
N THR A 65 0.66 12.38 -10.24
CA THR A 65 0.19 12.93 -8.96
C THR A 65 -0.43 11.86 -8.09
N PHE A 66 -0.51 12.11 -6.78
CA PHE A 66 -1.14 11.20 -5.84
C PHE A 66 -1.83 11.96 -4.71
N LYS A 67 -2.76 11.28 -4.01
CA LYS A 67 -3.24 11.70 -2.70
C LYS A 67 -3.43 10.50 -1.79
N TYR A 68 -3.36 10.72 -0.49
CA TYR A 68 -3.80 9.73 0.48
C TYR A 68 -5.32 9.65 0.50
N LEU A 69 -5.84 8.43 0.48
CA LEU A 69 -7.23 8.12 0.80
C LEU A 69 -7.41 7.75 2.27
N GLY A 70 -6.33 7.33 2.92
CA GLY A 70 -6.26 7.11 4.36
C GLY A 70 -4.93 6.46 4.76
N ASP A 71 -4.65 6.49 6.05
CA ASP A 71 -3.44 5.97 6.69
C ASP A 71 -3.73 5.59 8.15
N GLY A 72 -2.93 4.69 8.71
CA GLY A 72 -3.07 4.26 10.09
C GLY A 72 -2.10 3.15 10.46
N GLU A 73 -2.02 2.79 11.74
CA GLU A 73 -1.21 1.66 12.23
C GLU A 73 -1.90 0.32 11.98
N THR A 74 -3.22 0.35 11.74
CA THR A 74 -4.04 -0.79 11.32
C THR A 74 -4.79 -0.54 10.01
N LEU A 75 -5.23 -1.61 9.34
CA LEU A 75 -6.11 -1.51 8.17
C LEU A 75 -7.46 -0.84 8.49
N ALA A 76 -7.96 -1.00 9.71
CA ALA A 76 -9.21 -0.40 10.15
C ALA A 76 -9.07 1.12 10.29
N GLU A 77 -8.00 1.57 10.93
CA GLU A 77 -7.67 3.00 11.04
C GLU A 77 -7.45 3.64 9.68
N MET A 78 -6.69 2.99 8.80
CA MET A 78 -6.48 3.46 7.42
C MET A 78 -7.80 3.67 6.68
N LYS A 79 -8.77 2.76 6.84
CA LYS A 79 -10.10 2.87 6.20
C LYS A 79 -10.99 3.94 6.85
N ALA A 80 -10.79 4.23 8.12
CA ALA A 80 -11.53 5.25 8.86
C ALA A 80 -10.91 6.65 8.75
N SER A 81 -9.63 6.74 8.37
CA SER A 81 -8.90 7.99 8.21
C SER A 81 -9.49 8.87 7.10
N LYS A 82 -9.36 10.19 7.30
CA LYS A 82 -9.90 11.17 6.36
C LYS A 82 -8.98 11.27 5.13
N PRO A 83 -9.53 11.20 3.90
CA PRO A 83 -8.74 11.42 2.70
C PRO A 83 -8.07 12.80 2.67
N GLY A 84 -6.89 12.85 2.06
CA GLY A 84 -6.23 14.10 1.71
C GLY A 84 -7.09 14.95 0.79
N VAL A 85 -7.05 16.27 0.97
CA VAL A 85 -7.94 17.22 0.29
C VAL A 85 -7.60 17.41 -1.19
N SER A 86 -6.34 17.21 -1.58
CA SER A 86 -5.85 17.49 -2.93
C SER A 86 -4.82 16.47 -3.39
N MET A 87 -4.69 16.35 -4.71
CA MET A 87 -3.57 15.63 -5.33
C MET A 87 -2.29 16.48 -5.19
N ALA A 88 -1.17 15.81 -4.95
CA ALA A 88 0.17 16.39 -4.90
C ALA A 88 1.05 15.75 -5.99
N PRO A 89 2.02 16.49 -6.54
CA PRO A 89 2.96 15.94 -7.51
C PRO A 89 3.84 14.86 -6.88
N LEU A 90 4.19 13.84 -7.67
CA LEU A 90 5.18 12.84 -7.29
C LEU A 90 6.58 13.44 -7.38
N THR A 91 7.33 13.34 -6.29
CA THR A 91 8.76 13.70 -6.28
C THR A 91 9.58 12.45 -6.58
N GLN A 92 10.40 12.48 -7.63
CA GLN A 92 11.25 11.34 -8.02
C GLN A 92 12.11 10.85 -6.85
N GLY A 93 12.17 9.53 -6.67
CA GLY A 93 12.92 8.90 -5.58
C GLY A 93 12.24 8.97 -4.21
N SER A 94 11.10 9.65 -4.07
CA SER A 94 10.31 9.58 -2.83
C SER A 94 9.63 8.21 -2.67
N ILE A 95 9.22 7.88 -1.43
CA ILE A 95 8.41 6.69 -1.15
C ILE A 95 7.14 6.66 -2.03
N SER A 96 6.43 7.79 -2.12
CA SER A 96 5.22 7.91 -2.93
C SER A 96 5.49 7.68 -4.42
N PHE A 97 6.67 8.05 -4.91
CA PHE A 97 7.07 7.77 -6.29
C PHE A 97 7.15 6.27 -6.56
N TYR A 98 7.87 5.52 -5.73
CA TYR A 98 7.99 4.06 -5.90
C TYR A 98 6.65 3.33 -5.72
N VAL A 99 5.81 3.79 -4.78
CA VAL A 99 4.44 3.28 -4.62
C VAL A 99 3.60 3.58 -5.87
N ALA A 100 3.72 4.76 -6.46
CA ALA A 100 3.02 5.12 -7.69
C ALA A 100 3.48 4.29 -8.89
N GLU A 101 4.79 4.03 -9.04
CA GLU A 101 5.29 3.13 -10.07
C GLU A 101 4.70 1.73 -9.93
N ALA A 102 4.60 1.22 -8.70
CA ALA A 102 3.97 -0.08 -8.44
C ALA A 102 2.46 -0.08 -8.72
N ALA A 103 1.78 1.05 -8.52
CA ALA A 103 0.38 1.21 -8.87
C ALA A 103 0.20 1.24 -10.40
N CYS A 104 1.08 1.93 -11.13
CA CYS A 104 0.92 2.24 -12.56
C CYS A 104 1.48 1.20 -13.54
N LYS A 105 2.27 0.23 -13.05
CA LYS A 105 2.62 -1.00 -13.79
C LYS A 105 1.35 -1.81 -14.12
#